data_AF-A0A437N1C5-F1
#
_entry.id   AF-A0A437N1C5-F1
#
_cell.length_a   1.000
_cell.length_b   1.000
_cell.length_c   1.000
_cell.angle_alpha   90.00
_cell.angle_beta   90.00
_cell.angle_gamma   90.00
#
_symmetry.space_group_name_H-M   'P 1'
#
loop_
_entity.id
_entity.type
_entity.pdbx_description
1 polymer ?
#
loop_
_entity_poly.entity_id
_entity_poly.type
_entity_poly.pdbx_seq_one_letter_code
_entity_poly.pdbx_strand_id
1 'polypeptide(L)'
;MQILRNALWLLIAMLATAFVAINWHKAPLNLWPLESGYLHVEWPVGIVALVFYLLGALPTALLNKARRWRLKRRIAMLENNIQALTPTPPLATSTQLEAAKAADPVHS
;
A
#
# COMPACT_ATOMS: atom_id res chain seq x y z
N MET A 1 -5.40 0.16 -13.87
CA MET A 1 -4.46 -0.38 -12.85
C MET A 1 -5.07 -1.41 -11.91
N GLN A 2 -6.32 -1.28 -11.47
CA GLN A 2 -6.91 -2.22 -10.51
C GLN A 2 -7.26 -3.58 -11.14
N ILE A 3 -7.80 -3.60 -12.37
CA ILE A 3 -8.11 -4.83 -13.11
C ILE A 3 -6.84 -5.66 -13.36
N LEU A 4 -5.78 -5.07 -13.91
CA LEU A 4 -4.52 -5.78 -14.16
C LEU A 4 -3.90 -6.33 -12.87
N ARG A 5 -3.91 -5.55 -11.78
CA ARG A 5 -3.45 -5.99 -10.48
C ARG A 5 -4.29 -7.16 -9.95
N ASN A 6 -5.62 -7.08 -10.06
CA ASN A 6 -6.51 -8.15 -9.60
C ASN A 6 -6.33 -9.41 -10.45
N ALA A 7 -6.20 -9.28 -11.77
CA ALA A 7 -5.92 -10.39 -12.67
C ALA A 7 -4.58 -11.08 -12.34
N LEU A 8 -3.53 -10.29 -12.04
CA LEU A 8 -2.25 -10.83 -11.59
C LEU A 8 -2.38 -11.61 -10.28
N TRP A 9 -3.08 -11.07 -9.28
CA TRP A 9 -3.32 -11.78 -8.02
C TRP A 9 -4.15 -13.04 -8.20
N LEU A 10 -5.13 -13.02 -9.11
CA LEU A 10 -5.93 -14.19 -9.47
C LEU A 10 -5.07 -15.29 -10.10
N LEU A 11 -4.17 -14.91 -11.02
CA LEU A 11 -3.22 -15.84 -11.63
C LEU A 11 -2.27 -16.44 -10.59
N ILE A 12 -1.71 -15.61 -9.70
CA ILE A 12 -0.85 -16.07 -8.60
C ILE A 12 -1.62 -17.04 -7.69
N ALA A 13 -2.88 -16.74 -7.36
CA ALA A 13 -3.72 -17.60 -6.53
C ALA A 13 -3.98 -18.95 -7.20
N MET A 14 -4.35 -18.98 -8.49
CA MET A 14 -4.50 -20.24 -9.24
C MET A 14 -3.20 -21.05 -9.24
N LEU A 15 -2.06 -20.40 -9.47
CA LEU A 15 -0.76 -21.08 -9.50
C LEU A 15 -0.40 -21.67 -8.14
N ALA A 16 -0.63 -20.91 -7.07
CA ALA A 16 -0.40 -21.36 -5.69
C ALA A 16 -1.32 -22.54 -5.32
N THR A 17 -2.60 -22.48 -5.66
CA THR A 17 -3.55 -23.57 -5.42
C THR A 17 -3.17 -24.82 -6.21
N ALA A 18 -2.84 -24.69 -7.50
CA ALA A 18 -2.39 -25.81 -8.33
C ALA A 18 -1.11 -26.43 -7.76
N PHE A 19 -0.14 -25.61 -7.36
CA PHE A 19 1.09 -26.07 -6.72
C PHE A 19 0.79 -26.87 -5.44
N VAL A 20 -0.09 -26.37 -4.57
CA VAL A 20 -0.49 -27.07 -3.35
C VAL A 20 -1.17 -28.39 -3.66
N ALA A 21 -2.10 -28.41 -4.62
CA ALA A 21 -2.83 -29.61 -5.01
C ALA A 21 -1.92 -30.68 -5.62
N ILE A 22 -1.00 -30.30 -6.50
CA ILE A 22 -0.03 -31.22 -7.12
C ILE A 22 0.96 -31.74 -6.07
N ASN A 23 1.37 -30.90 -5.12
CA ASN A 23 2.33 -31.25 -4.08
C ASN A 23 1.64 -31.66 -2.77
N TRP A 24 0.48 -32.31 -2.86
CA TRP A 24 -0.25 -32.85 -1.71
C TRP A 24 0.36 -34.18 -1.21
N HIS A 25 1.67 -34.17 -1.02
CA HIS A 25 2.42 -35.29 -0.47
C HIS A 25 2.85 -34.95 0.94
N LYS A 26 2.52 -35.82 1.90
CA LYS A 26 2.98 -35.68 3.28
C LYS A 26 4.47 -36.01 3.32
N ALA A 27 5.27 -35.05 3.76
CA ALA A 27 6.68 -35.25 3.99
C ALA A 27 6.98 -35.09 5.49
N PRO A 28 7.85 -35.95 6.07
CA PRO A 28 8.32 -35.75 7.43
C PRO A 28 9.22 -34.52 7.48
N LEU A 29 8.86 -33.52 8.27
CA LEU A 29 9.67 -32.34 8.54
C LEU A 29 10.34 -32.45 9.90
N ASN A 30 11.66 -32.31 9.91
CA ASN A 30 12.46 -32.24 11.13
C ASN A 30 12.54 -30.79 11.57
N LEU A 31 11.72 -30.40 12.54
CA LEU A 31 11.63 -29.01 12.97
C LEU A 31 12.73 -28.63 13.97
N TRP A 32 12.97 -29.50 14.94
CA TRP A 32 13.89 -29.22 16.04
C TRP A 32 14.57 -30.49 16.56
N PRO A 33 15.88 -30.46 16.84
CA PRO A 33 16.57 -31.54 17.52
C PRO A 33 16.25 -31.56 19.02
N LEU A 34 15.83 -32.71 19.54
CA LEU A 34 15.62 -32.99 20.97
C LEU A 34 16.62 -34.08 21.43
N GLU A 35 16.86 -34.19 22.73
CA GLU A 35 17.74 -35.25 23.28
C GLU A 35 17.28 -36.67 22.91
N SER A 36 15.98 -36.87 22.69
CA SER A 36 15.38 -38.14 22.29
C SER A 36 15.18 -38.33 20.77
N GLY A 37 15.64 -37.40 19.93
CA GLY A 37 15.47 -37.47 18.47
C GLY A 37 15.12 -36.13 17.82
N TYR A 38 14.23 -36.12 16.82
CA TYR A 38 13.74 -34.89 16.22
C TYR A 38 12.24 -34.74 16.45
N LEU A 39 11.78 -33.48 16.55
CA LEU A 39 10.37 -33.18 16.44
C LEU A 39 9.96 -33.33 14.96
N HIS A 40 9.30 -34.44 14.66
CA HIS A 40 8.81 -34.76 13.32
C HIS A 40 7.38 -34.28 13.18
N VAL A 41 7.11 -33.57 12.08
CA VAL A 41 5.78 -33.10 11.74
C VAL A 41 5.50 -33.46 10.29
N GLU A 42 4.49 -34.31 10.05
CA GLU A 42 4.12 -34.75 8.71
C GLU A 42 3.11 -33.77 8.09
N TRP A 43 3.61 -32.81 7.31
CA TRP A 43 2.76 -31.82 6.65
C TRP A 43 2.85 -31.94 5.13
N PRO A 44 1.78 -31.58 4.40
CA PRO A 44 1.84 -31.50 2.95
C PRO A 44 2.90 -30.48 2.52
N VAL A 45 3.82 -30.90 1.64
CA VAL A 45 4.91 -30.06 1.12
C VAL A 45 4.37 -28.76 0.53
N GLY A 46 3.25 -28.85 -0.20
CA GLY A 46 2.58 -27.69 -0.78
C GLY A 46 2.24 -26.60 0.23
N ILE A 47 1.73 -26.97 1.40
CA ILE A 47 1.35 -26.01 2.45
C ILE A 47 2.59 -25.35 3.04
N VAL A 48 3.63 -26.13 3.32
CA VAL A 48 4.87 -25.65 3.94
C VAL A 48 5.56 -24.64 3.04
N ALA A 49 5.70 -24.96 1.76
CA ALA A 49 6.25 -24.05 0.76
C ALA A 49 5.42 -22.75 0.63
N LEU A 50 4.09 -22.84 0.67
CA LEU A 50 3.22 -21.67 0.61
C LEU A 50 3.40 -20.77 1.85
N VAL A 51 3.51 -21.35 3.04
CA VAL A 51 3.76 -20.60 4.28
C VAL A 51 5.11 -19.88 4.23
N PHE A 52 6.19 -20.55 3.81
CA PHE A 52 7.49 -19.91 3.66
C PHE A 52 7.50 -18.82 2.59
N TYR A 53 6.81 -19.04 1.47
CA TYR A 53 6.63 -18.03 0.44
C TYR A 53 5.92 -16.79 1.00
N LEU A 54 4.82 -16.99 1.73
CA LEU A 54 4.10 -15.89 2.36
C LEU A 54 4.95 -15.19 3.42
N LEU A 55 5.71 -15.92 4.23
CA LEU A 55 6.62 -15.34 5.21
C LEU A 55 7.70 -14.46 4.59
N GLY A 56 8.21 -14.80 3.39
CA GLY A 56 9.15 -13.94 2.66
C GLY A 56 8.49 -12.76 1.95
N ALA A 57 7.28 -12.97 1.40
CA ALA A 57 6.58 -11.97 0.59
C ALA A 57 5.81 -10.93 1.43
N LEU A 58 5.26 -11.31 2.58
CA LEU A 58 4.48 -10.39 3.45
C LEU A 58 5.31 -9.21 3.95
N PRO A 59 6.53 -9.40 4.51
CA PRO A 59 7.33 -8.30 5.05
C PRO A 59 7.69 -7.27 3.98
N THR A 60 8.08 -7.74 2.80
CA THR A 60 8.44 -6.88 1.66
C THR A 60 7.23 -6.12 1.12
N ALA A 61 6.06 -6.77 1.02
CA ALA A 61 4.82 -6.14 0.61
C ALA A 61 4.34 -5.07 1.61
N LEU A 62 4.41 -5.36 2.92
CA LEU A 62 4.09 -4.41 3.99
C LEU A 62 5.02 -3.20 3.96
N LEU A 63 6.33 -3.43 3.84
CA LEU A 63 7.31 -2.34 3.75
C LEU A 63 7.04 -1.44 2.53
N ASN A 64 6.74 -2.04 1.38
CA ASN A 64 6.39 -1.28 0.17
C ASN A 64 5.12 -0.45 0.36
N LYS A 65 4.10 -0.98 1.04
CA LYS A 65 2.88 -0.22 1.38
C LYS A 65 3.19 0.91 2.36
N ALA A 66 3.98 0.66 3.41
CA ALA A 66 4.36 1.65 4.41
C ALA A 66 5.17 2.80 3.80
N ARG A 67 6.15 2.50 2.92
CA ARG A 67 6.92 3.51 2.19
C ARG A 67 6.01 4.41 1.34
N ARG A 68 5.09 3.80 0.57
CA ARG A 68 4.11 4.56 -0.24
C ARG A 68 3.23 5.46 0.62
N TRP A 69 2.75 4.95 1.76
CA TRP A 69 1.95 5.72 2.71
C TRP A 69 2.73 6.92 3.28
N ARG A 70 3.97 6.69 3.74
CA ARG A 70 4.84 7.74 4.28
C ARG A 70 5.13 8.83 3.26
N LEU A 71 5.42 8.46 2.01
CA LEU A 71 5.68 9.42 0.94
C LEU A 71 4.45 10.28 0.63
N LYS A 72 3.28 9.66 0.50
CA LYS A 72 2.02 10.40 0.30
C LYS A 72 1.75 11.39 1.42
N ARG A 73 1.95 10.99 2.68
CA ARG A 73 1.77 11.88 3.83
C ARG A 73 2.75 13.04 3.84
N ARG A 74 4.00 12.80 3.46
CA ARG A 74 5.02 13.87 3.34
C ARG A 74 4.66 14.87 2.24
N ILE A 75 4.22 14.39 1.10
CA ILE A 75 3.77 15.25 -0.02
C ILE A 75 2.60 16.13 0.43
N ALA A 76 1.55 15.54 1.03
CA ALA A 76 0.41 16.30 1.53
C ALA A 76 0.80 17.37 2.57
N MET A 77 1.76 17.04 3.46
CA MET A 77 2.28 18.04 4.42
C MET A 77 3.05 19.17 3.72
N LEU A 78 3.85 18.88 2.70
CA LEU A 78 4.57 19.90 1.92
C LEU A 78 3.59 20.79 1.16
N GLU A 79 2.56 20.22 0.53
CA GLU A 79 1.49 20.94 -0.15
C GLU A 79 0.76 21.90 0.80
N ASN A 80 0.38 21.43 1.99
CA ASN A 80 -0.27 22.26 3.00
C ASN A 80 0.65 23.40 3.51
N ASN A 81 1.94 23.14 3.70
CA ASN A 81 2.89 24.18 4.11
C ASN A 81 3.06 25.25 3.02
N ILE A 82 3.14 24.85 1.75
CA ILE A 82 3.20 25.80 0.63
C ILE A 82 1.92 26.64 0.57
N GLN A 83 0.74 26.03 0.74
CA GLN A 83 -0.51 26.77 0.80
C GLN A 83 -0.56 27.76 1.97
N ALA A 84 -0.06 27.38 3.15
CA ALA A 84 -0.03 28.27 4.32
C ALA A 84 0.98 29.43 4.16
N LEU A 85 2.09 29.21 3.45
CA LEU A 85 3.12 30.22 3.19
C LEU A 85 2.77 31.14 2.01
N THR A 86 1.86 30.70 1.14
CA THR A 86 1.36 31.53 0.04
C THR A 86 0.32 32.49 0.62
N PRO A 87 0.60 33.81 0.69
CA PRO A 87 -0.41 34.77 1.12
C PRO A 87 -1.58 34.64 0.16
N THR A 88 -2.75 34.24 0.68
CA THR A 88 -3.97 34.32 -0.13
C THR A 88 -4.19 35.81 -0.38
N PRO A 89 -4.14 36.30 -1.64
CA PRO A 89 -4.49 37.68 -1.90
C PRO A 89 -5.89 37.89 -1.33
N PRO A 90 -6.16 39.02 -0.64
CA PRO A 90 -7.49 39.26 -0.10
C PRO A 90 -8.46 39.11 -1.26
N LEU A 91 -9.33 38.11 -1.18
CA LEU A 91 -10.45 37.99 -2.09
C LEU A 91 -11.22 39.29 -1.88
N ALA A 92 -11.16 40.19 -2.87
CA ALA A 92 -12.01 41.37 -2.88
C ALA A 92 -13.43 40.83 -2.75
N THR A 93 -13.98 40.92 -1.54
CA THR A 93 -15.38 40.59 -1.29
C THR A 93 -16.18 41.48 -2.25
N SER A 94 -17.30 41.03 -2.78
CA SER A 94 -18.10 41.80 -3.75
C SER A 94 -18.25 43.28 -3.33
N THR A 95 -18.38 43.54 -2.04
CA THR A 95 -18.36 44.87 -1.41
C THR A 95 -17.12 45.73 -1.73
N GLN A 96 -15.91 45.17 -1.72
CA GLN A 96 -14.65 45.86 -2.07
C GLN A 96 -14.56 46.14 -3.57
N LEU A 97 -15.06 45.22 -4.41
CA LEU A 97 -15.09 45.39 -5.86
C LEU A 97 -16.11 46.47 -6.29
N GLU A 98 -17.24 46.52 -5.59
CA GLU A 98 -18.33 47.46 -5.82
C GLU A 98 -18.00 48.86 -5.28
N ALA A 99 -17.30 48.94 -4.14
CA ALA A 99 -16.72 50.18 -3.64
C ALA A 99 -15.65 50.77 -4.58
N ALA A 100 -14.79 49.92 -5.17
CA ALA A 100 -13.80 50.35 -6.15
C ALA A 100 -14.45 50.87 -7.45
N LYS A 101 -15.55 50.24 -7.89
CA LYS A 101 -16.33 50.69 -9.06
C LYS A 101 -17.12 51.97 -8.81
N ALA A 102 -17.58 52.19 -7.59
CA ALA A 102 -18.26 53.43 -7.18
C ALA A 102 -17.27 54.59 -6.94
N ALA A 103 -16.00 54.28 -6.65
CA ALA A 103 -14.94 55.26 -6.46
C ALA A 103 -14.33 55.77 -7.78
N ASP A 104 -14.71 55.20 -8.93
CA ASP A 104 -14.32 55.67 -10.26
C ASP A 104 -15.32 56.79 -10.67
N PRO A 105 -14.98 58.10 -10.48
CA PRO A 105 -15.86 59.15 -10.91
C PRO A 105 -15.70 59.24 -12.42
N VAL A 106 -16.78 58.93 -13.13
CA VAL A 106 -16.95 59.24 -14.55
C VAL A 106 -16.72 60.74 -14.74
N HIS A 107 -15.49 61.14 -15.05
CA HIS A 107 -15.18 62.45 -15.59
C HIS A 107 -15.11 62.32 -17.10
N SER A 108 -16.24 62.73 -17.68
CA SER A 108 -16.48 63.15 -19.04
C SER A 108 -15.52 64.24 -19.51
#